data_AF-A0A2I0KXB3-F1
#
_entry.id   AF-A0A2I0KXB3-F1
#
_cell.length_a   1.000
_cell.length_b   1.000
_cell.length_c   1.000
_cell.angle_alpha   90.00
_cell.angle_beta   90.00
_cell.angle_gamma   90.00
#
_symmetry.space_group_name_H-M   'P 1'
#
loop_
_entity.id
_entity.type
_entity.pdbx_description
1 polymer ?
#
loop_
_entity_poly.entity_id
_entity_poly.type
_entity_poly.pdbx_seq_one_letter_code
_entity_poly.pdbx_strand_id
1 'polypeptide(L)'
;MLALPKSRFVAVGMLEALGVVTGMSAGAMLPGPAIPILSQTFLVWQLAFSTVLLGRKYSLNQIIGCLLVAAGVVIAVTSGSKSGQMALDVDFIWPAVMIVSSAFQAGASIIKESVFIDAASRLKKKSLDIFVVNSFGSGFQALFVLLFLPLLSNLKGIPFAQLPLYLKNGAGCFLNIGDNTTGCDGAPWLPLLYIATNIIFNISALNLVKISSAVVASLAIMLSVPLSIYILSLPLPYLPEGTSLSPFFVVGSAILVLGLALYNLPRSPRQTSKNS
;
A
#
# COMPACT_ATOMS: atom_id res chain seq x y z
N MET A 1 13.04 -16.88 -20.19
CA MET A 1 12.19 -17.12 -19.00
C MET A 1 12.90 -17.92 -17.90
N LEU A 2 13.68 -18.98 -18.20
CA LEU A 2 14.46 -19.73 -17.19
C LEU A 2 15.71 -19.02 -16.62
N ALA A 3 16.13 -17.89 -17.18
CA ALA A 3 17.36 -17.19 -16.79
C ALA A 3 17.17 -16.10 -15.72
N LEU A 4 15.94 -15.89 -15.21
CA LEU A 4 15.69 -14.90 -14.17
C LEU A 4 15.88 -15.51 -12.77
N PRO A 5 16.52 -14.79 -11.84
CA PRO A 5 16.74 -15.31 -10.49
C PRO A 5 15.42 -15.48 -9.75
N LYS A 6 14.97 -16.74 -9.62
CA LYS A 6 13.74 -17.11 -8.90
C LYS A 6 13.73 -16.60 -7.45
N SER A 7 14.90 -16.50 -6.82
CA SER A 7 15.06 -15.98 -5.46
C SER A 7 14.55 -14.55 -5.30
N ARG A 8 14.68 -13.69 -6.33
CA ARG A 8 14.18 -12.31 -6.26
C ARG A 8 12.66 -12.25 -6.27
N PHE A 9 12.00 -13.11 -7.05
CA PHE A 9 10.54 -13.20 -7.06
C PHE A 9 9.98 -13.77 -5.75
N VAL A 10 10.70 -14.72 -5.14
CA VAL A 10 10.36 -15.25 -3.81
C VAL A 10 10.49 -14.14 -2.74
N ALA A 11 11.59 -13.39 -2.75
CA ALA A 11 11.79 -12.28 -1.81
C ALA A 11 10.72 -11.18 -1.97
N VAL A 12 10.34 -10.87 -3.21
CA VAL A 12 9.22 -9.96 -3.50
C VAL A 12 7.93 -10.49 -2.89
N GLY A 13 7.54 -11.74 -3.17
CA GLY A 13 6.30 -12.30 -2.63
C GLY A 13 6.28 -12.34 -1.10
N MET A 14 7.43 -12.61 -0.46
CA MET A 14 7.55 -12.59 1.00
C MET A 14 7.36 -11.18 1.58
N LEU A 15 8.02 -10.18 1.01
CA LEU A 15 7.89 -8.79 1.47
C LEU A 15 6.48 -8.24 1.23
N GLU A 16 5.86 -8.56 0.09
CA GLU A 16 4.47 -8.18 -0.18
C GLU A 16 3.50 -8.86 0.78
N ALA A 17 3.71 -10.14 1.08
CA ALA A 17 2.90 -10.85 2.07
C ALA A 17 3.04 -10.22 3.46
N LEU A 18 4.27 -9.94 3.92
CA LEU A 18 4.51 -9.26 5.20
C LEU A 18 3.88 -7.87 5.24
N GLY A 19 4.01 -7.09 4.15
CA GLY A 19 3.40 -5.78 4.00
C GLY A 19 1.87 -5.85 4.11
N VAL A 20 1.23 -6.74 3.35
CA VAL A 20 -0.23 -6.92 3.37
C VAL A 20 -0.73 -7.40 4.73
N VAL A 21 -0.04 -8.36 5.35
CA VAL A 21 -0.40 -8.91 6.65
C VAL A 21 -0.35 -7.85 7.76
N THR A 22 0.77 -7.11 7.84
CA THR A 22 0.94 -6.04 8.83
C THR A 22 0.01 -4.87 8.55
N GLY A 23 -0.19 -4.51 7.27
CA GLY A 23 -1.06 -3.43 6.83
C GLY A 23 -2.54 -3.69 7.12
N MET A 24 -3.04 -4.90 6.85
CA MET A 24 -4.42 -5.28 7.20
C MET A 24 -4.62 -5.36 8.72
N SER A 25 -3.60 -5.78 9.47
CA SER A 25 -3.67 -5.81 10.94
C SER A 25 -3.76 -4.40 11.52
N ALA A 26 -2.96 -3.46 11.03
CA ALA A 26 -3.03 -2.06 11.42
C ALA A 26 -4.32 -1.39 10.93
N GLY A 27 -4.74 -1.64 9.70
CA GLY A 27 -5.95 -1.08 9.11
C GLY A 27 -7.24 -1.47 9.84
N ALA A 28 -7.26 -2.62 10.52
CA ALA A 28 -8.38 -3.02 11.36
C ALA A 28 -8.54 -2.16 12.62
N MET A 29 -7.44 -1.55 13.11
CA MET A 29 -7.38 -0.82 14.37
C MET A 29 -7.30 0.71 14.16
N LEU A 30 -6.97 1.15 12.95
CA LEU A 30 -6.80 2.56 12.60
C LEU A 30 -8.10 3.17 12.05
N PRO A 31 -8.33 4.48 12.29
CA PRO A 31 -9.40 5.21 11.62
C PRO A 31 -9.23 5.16 10.10
N GLY A 32 -10.32 4.94 9.37
CA GLY A 32 -10.32 4.85 7.90
C GLY A 32 -9.53 5.95 7.19
N PRO A 33 -9.71 7.24 7.52
CA PRO A 33 -8.93 8.33 6.91
C PRO A 33 -7.43 8.32 7.23
N ALA A 34 -7.00 7.73 8.36
CA ALA A 34 -5.60 7.69 8.76
C ALA A 34 -4.79 6.66 7.96
N ILE A 35 -5.43 5.57 7.50
CA ILE A 35 -4.82 4.51 6.69
C ILE A 35 -4.14 5.07 5.43
N PRO A 36 -4.83 5.83 4.55
CA PRO A 36 -4.20 6.35 3.34
C PRO A 36 -3.10 7.38 3.64
N ILE A 37 -3.18 8.14 4.74
CA ILE A 37 -2.12 9.07 5.14
C ILE A 37 -0.86 8.31 5.56
N LEU A 38 -1.00 7.35 6.48
CA LEU A 38 0.13 6.53 6.94
C LEU A 38 0.74 5.71 5.80
N SER A 39 -0.10 5.22 4.88
CA SER A 39 0.35 4.49 3.70
C SER A 39 1.30 5.32 2.83
N GLN A 40 1.14 6.64 2.79
CA GLN A 40 2.00 7.53 1.99
C GLN A 40 3.46 7.62 2.45
N THR A 41 3.77 7.13 3.65
CA THR A 41 5.18 6.89 4.04
C THR A 41 5.90 5.92 3.11
N PHE A 42 5.16 5.15 2.30
CA PHE A 42 5.69 4.34 1.20
C PHE A 42 6.66 5.14 0.30
N LEU A 43 6.36 6.39 -0.04
CA LEU A 43 7.24 7.22 -0.88
C LEU A 43 8.59 7.49 -0.21
N VAL A 44 8.57 7.76 1.10
CA VAL A 44 9.79 8.02 1.89
C VAL A 44 10.68 6.79 1.88
N TRP A 45 10.10 5.62 2.17
CA TRP A 45 10.82 4.35 2.14
C TRP A 45 11.29 3.97 0.74
N GLN A 46 10.49 4.23 -0.28
CA GLN A 46 10.85 3.95 -1.67
C GLN A 46 12.08 4.77 -2.11
N LEU A 47 12.12 6.07 -1.81
CA LEU A 47 13.29 6.92 -2.05
C LEU A 47 14.51 6.42 -1.27
N ALA A 48 14.35 6.11 0.02
CA ALA A 48 15.43 5.62 0.85
C ALA A 48 16.01 4.30 0.31
N PHE A 49 15.17 3.31 0.01
CA PHE A 49 15.64 2.04 -0.52
C PHE A 49 16.17 2.14 -1.94
N SER A 50 15.64 3.03 -2.78
CA SER A 50 16.18 3.23 -4.13
C SER A 50 17.54 3.93 -4.12
N THR A 51 17.77 4.91 -3.22
CA THR A 51 19.12 5.50 -3.08
C THR A 51 20.13 4.47 -2.59
N VAL A 52 19.77 3.63 -1.62
CA VAL A 52 20.66 2.62 -1.03
C VAL A 52 20.90 1.42 -1.96
N LEU A 53 19.84 0.84 -2.55
CA LEU A 53 19.93 -0.41 -3.33
C LEU A 53 20.18 -0.20 -4.83
N LEU A 54 19.62 0.86 -5.42
CA LEU A 54 19.75 1.17 -6.85
C LEU A 54 20.77 2.29 -7.13
N GLY A 55 21.25 3.00 -6.10
CA GLY A 55 22.23 4.08 -6.25
C GLY A 55 21.71 5.30 -7.01
N ARG A 56 20.38 5.49 -7.10
CA ARG A 56 19.81 6.60 -7.88
C ARG A 56 19.97 7.94 -7.16
N LYS A 57 20.25 8.98 -7.95
CA LYS A 57 20.25 10.37 -7.48
C LYS A 57 18.89 11.00 -7.73
N TYR A 58 18.34 11.62 -6.71
CA TYR A 58 17.05 12.29 -6.75
C TYR A 58 17.20 13.80 -6.87
N SER A 59 16.20 14.45 -7.46
CA SER A 59 16.17 15.90 -7.58
C SER A 59 15.79 16.57 -6.26
N LEU A 60 16.17 17.83 -6.08
CA LEU A 60 15.80 18.62 -4.89
C LEU A 60 14.28 18.69 -4.71
N ASN A 61 13.51 18.80 -5.80
CA ASN A 61 12.04 18.83 -5.74
C ASN A 61 11.45 17.53 -5.18
N GLN A 62 12.03 16.37 -5.54
CA GLN A 62 11.60 15.08 -5.01
C GLN A 62 11.96 14.92 -3.53
N ILE A 63 13.13 15.42 -3.11
CA ILE A 63 13.53 15.42 -1.71
C ILE A 63 12.60 16.33 -0.89
N ILE A 64 12.33 17.55 -1.37
CA ILE A 64 11.42 18.50 -0.72
C ILE A 64 10.01 17.93 -0.66
N GLY A 65 9.48 17.37 -1.75
CA GLY A 65 8.18 16.73 -1.79
C GLY A 65 8.08 15.56 -0.80
N CYS A 66 9.12 14.73 -0.71
CA CYS A 66 9.20 13.63 0.24
C CYS A 66 9.23 14.11 1.71
N LEU A 67 10.00 15.16 2.01
CA LEU A 67 10.05 15.76 3.35
C LEU A 67 8.68 16.34 3.72
N LEU A 68 7.98 16.95 2.76
CA LEU A 68 6.66 17.51 2.98
C LEU A 68 5.61 16.43 3.22
N VAL A 69 5.67 15.30 2.50
CA VAL A 69 4.85 14.11 2.78
C VAL A 69 5.11 13.60 4.20
N ALA A 70 6.39 13.45 4.61
CA ALA A 70 6.74 13.02 5.96
C ALA A 70 6.19 13.98 7.03
N ALA A 71 6.32 15.29 6.82
CA ALA A 71 5.76 16.30 7.72
C ALA A 71 4.22 16.23 7.78
N GLY A 72 3.54 16.07 6.65
CA GLY A 72 2.09 15.91 6.59
C GLY A 72 1.59 14.69 7.36
N VAL A 73 2.31 13.56 7.28
CA VAL A 73 2.02 12.35 8.07
C VAL A 73 2.21 12.60 9.56
N VAL A 74 3.34 13.18 9.97
CA VAL A 74 3.62 13.47 11.40
C VAL A 74 2.53 14.36 11.98
N ILE A 75 2.19 15.45 11.31
CA ILE A 75 1.15 16.39 11.75
C ILE A 75 -0.20 15.68 11.86
N ALA A 76 -0.58 14.87 10.87
CA ALA A 76 -1.85 14.15 10.90
C ALA A 76 -1.94 13.13 12.05
N VAL A 77 -0.83 12.42 12.36
CA VAL A 77 -0.77 11.43 13.43
C VAL A 77 -0.78 12.08 14.82
N THR A 78 0.01 13.14 15.04
CA THR A 78 0.07 13.85 16.33
C THR A 78 -1.23 14.57 16.66
N SER A 79 -2.07 14.80 15.67
CA SER A 79 -3.39 15.44 15.83
C SER A 79 -4.48 14.50 16.32
N GLY A 80 -4.25 13.19 16.23
CA GLY A 80 -5.15 12.16 16.73
C GLY A 80 -4.98 11.87 18.22
N SER A 81 -3.84 12.25 18.83
CA SER A 81 -3.61 12.07 20.27
C SER A 81 -4.34 13.16 21.05
N LYS A 82 -5.59 12.88 21.46
CA LYS A 82 -6.26 13.68 22.49
C LYS A 82 -5.40 13.67 23.75
N SER A 83 -5.15 14.85 24.28
CA SER A 83 -4.46 15.11 25.55
C SER A 83 -5.02 14.25 26.69
N GLY A 84 -4.24 13.26 27.14
CA GLY A 84 -4.54 12.43 28.30
C GLY A 84 -3.36 11.52 28.60
N GLN A 85 -2.69 11.76 29.72
CA GLN A 85 -1.52 11.02 30.19
C GLN A 85 -1.80 9.51 30.33
N MET A 86 -0.80 8.67 30.01
CA MET A 86 -0.74 7.20 30.19
C MET A 86 -1.43 6.28 29.14
N ALA A 87 -1.45 6.63 27.85
CA ALA A 87 -1.83 5.72 26.74
C ALA A 87 -0.76 5.60 25.63
N LEU A 88 0.51 5.91 25.95
CA LEU A 88 1.58 6.07 24.96
C LEU A 88 2.08 4.77 24.30
N ASP A 89 1.76 3.58 24.82
CA ASP A 89 2.34 2.34 24.31
C ASP A 89 1.44 1.55 23.36
N VAL A 90 0.11 1.69 23.37
CA VAL A 90 -0.77 0.84 22.51
C VAL A 90 -1.33 1.61 21.31
N ASP A 91 -1.63 2.91 21.46
CA ASP A 91 -2.23 3.72 20.40
C ASP A 91 -1.23 4.07 19.28
N PHE A 92 0.07 4.12 19.59
CA PHE A 92 1.11 4.41 18.60
C PHE A 92 1.66 3.16 17.90
N ILE A 93 1.42 1.96 18.44
CA ILE A 93 1.84 0.70 17.81
C ILE A 93 1.19 0.54 16.44
N TRP A 94 -0.11 0.79 16.31
CA TRP A 94 -0.82 0.57 15.05
C TRP A 94 -0.40 1.51 13.92
N PRO A 95 -0.23 2.83 14.15
CA PRO A 95 0.42 3.71 13.21
C PRO A 95 1.84 3.25 12.83
N ALA A 96 2.65 2.84 13.80
CA ALA A 96 4.01 2.35 13.54
C ALA A 96 4.00 1.06 12.69
N VAL A 97 3.12 0.10 12.98
CA VAL A 97 2.92 -1.12 12.19
C VAL A 97 2.51 -0.79 10.76
N MET A 98 1.67 0.24 10.56
CA MET A 98 1.30 0.72 9.22
C MET A 98 2.50 1.31 8.47
N ILE A 99 3.36 2.08 9.14
CA ILE A 99 4.59 2.63 8.53
C ILE A 99 5.57 1.51 8.15
N VAL A 100 5.70 0.49 9.01
CA VAL A 100 6.52 -0.70 8.75
C VAL A 100 5.95 -1.50 7.58
N SER A 101 4.63 -1.65 7.49
CA SER A 101 3.96 -2.25 6.32
C SER A 101 4.34 -1.53 5.03
N SER A 102 4.27 -0.20 5.03
CA SER A 102 4.68 0.61 3.88
C SER A 102 6.15 0.41 3.51
N ALA A 103 7.03 0.20 4.49
CA ALA A 103 8.44 -0.11 4.23
C ALA A 103 8.61 -1.46 3.51
N PHE A 104 7.92 -2.53 3.95
CA PHE A 104 7.97 -3.82 3.27
C PHE A 104 7.44 -3.75 1.83
N GLN A 105 6.33 -3.05 1.62
CA GLN A 105 5.77 -2.82 0.28
C GLN A 105 6.74 -2.02 -0.60
N ALA A 106 7.40 -0.98 -0.06
CA ALA A 106 8.40 -0.21 -0.78
C ALA A 106 9.62 -1.07 -1.16
N GLY A 107 10.11 -1.89 -0.24
CA GLY A 107 11.19 -2.84 -0.50
C GLY A 107 10.85 -3.81 -1.64
N ALA A 108 9.65 -4.38 -1.63
CA ALA A 108 9.18 -5.23 -2.72
C ALA A 108 9.14 -4.50 -4.08
N SER A 109 8.66 -3.26 -4.10
CA SER A 109 8.63 -2.42 -5.32
C SER A 109 10.03 -2.15 -5.88
N ILE A 110 11.01 -1.83 -5.01
CA ILE A 110 12.40 -1.59 -5.42
C ILE A 110 13.07 -2.87 -5.94
N ILE A 111 12.81 -4.02 -5.32
CA ILE A 111 13.32 -5.31 -5.84
C ILE A 111 12.67 -5.62 -7.19
N LYS A 112 11.37 -5.39 -7.37
CA LYS A 112 10.70 -5.52 -8.69
C LYS A 112 11.37 -4.61 -9.72
N GLU A 113 11.64 -3.35 -9.40
CA GLU A 113 12.36 -2.41 -10.28
C GLU A 113 13.75 -2.96 -10.67
N SER A 114 14.51 -3.48 -9.70
CA SER A 114 15.82 -4.09 -9.97
C SER A 114 15.74 -5.29 -10.93
N VAL A 115 14.69 -6.10 -10.82
CA VAL A 115 14.42 -7.24 -11.72
C VAL A 115 14.11 -6.74 -13.13
N PHE A 116 13.33 -5.67 -13.28
CA PHE A 116 13.06 -5.08 -14.59
C PHE A 116 14.32 -4.50 -15.24
N ILE A 117 15.19 -3.83 -14.47
CA ILE A 117 16.47 -3.28 -14.96
C ILE A 117 17.41 -4.41 -15.41
N ASP A 118 17.58 -5.45 -14.58
CA ASP A 118 18.41 -6.61 -14.91
C ASP A 118 17.87 -7.35 -16.14
N ALA A 119 16.55 -7.56 -16.23
CA ALA A 119 15.92 -8.17 -17.40
C ALA A 119 16.15 -7.35 -18.69
N ALA A 120 16.04 -6.02 -18.64
CA ALA A 120 16.31 -5.15 -19.78
C ALA A 120 17.77 -5.27 -20.29
N SER A 121 18.73 -5.41 -19.36
CA SER A 121 20.15 -5.59 -19.70
C SER A 121 20.42 -6.96 -20.37
N ARG A 122 19.76 -8.02 -19.89
CA ARG A 122 19.94 -9.41 -20.36
C ARG A 122 19.23 -9.67 -21.69
N LEU A 123 18.10 -9.03 -21.95
CA LEU A 123 17.21 -9.33 -23.07
C LEU A 123 17.39 -8.40 -24.29
N LYS A 124 18.51 -7.67 -24.40
CA LYS A 124 18.85 -6.79 -25.54
C LYS A 124 17.66 -5.95 -26.03
N LYS A 125 17.04 -5.15 -25.14
CA LYS A 125 15.85 -4.30 -25.37
C LYS A 125 14.49 -4.99 -25.49
N LYS A 126 14.36 -6.31 -25.28
CA LYS A 126 13.03 -6.92 -25.10
C LYS A 126 12.59 -6.72 -23.64
N SER A 127 11.52 -5.97 -23.41
CA SER A 127 10.98 -5.76 -22.07
C SER A 127 10.36 -7.05 -21.54
N LEU A 128 10.58 -7.32 -20.26
CA LEU A 128 9.86 -8.38 -19.56
C LEU A 128 8.40 -7.94 -19.42
N ASP A 129 7.46 -8.83 -19.73
CA ASP A 129 6.05 -8.50 -19.59
C ASP A 129 5.72 -8.28 -18.11
N ILE A 130 5.12 -7.13 -17.82
CA ILE A 130 4.72 -6.72 -16.47
C ILE A 130 3.70 -7.69 -15.91
N PHE A 131 2.85 -8.29 -16.76
CA PHE A 131 1.89 -9.32 -16.35
C PHE A 131 2.59 -10.53 -15.74
N VAL A 132 3.74 -10.93 -16.27
CA VAL A 132 4.49 -12.10 -15.79
C VAL A 132 5.05 -11.79 -14.40
N VAL A 133 5.71 -10.65 -14.23
CA VAL A 133 6.25 -10.22 -12.92
C VAL A 133 5.16 -10.09 -11.87
N ASN A 134 4.02 -9.49 -12.24
CA ASN A 134 2.91 -9.32 -11.33
C ASN A 134 2.28 -10.67 -10.95
N SER A 135 2.06 -11.56 -11.92
CA SER A 135 1.48 -12.88 -11.68
C SER A 135 2.38 -13.76 -10.80
N PHE A 136 3.68 -13.79 -11.06
CA PHE A 136 4.63 -14.53 -10.21
C PHE A 136 4.73 -13.91 -8.81
N GLY A 137 4.77 -12.58 -8.70
CA GLY A 137 4.76 -11.86 -7.42
C GLY A 137 3.52 -12.21 -6.60
N SER A 138 2.32 -12.08 -7.19
CA SER A 138 1.05 -12.41 -6.55
C SER A 138 0.94 -13.91 -6.20
N GLY A 139 1.49 -14.81 -7.02
CA GLY A 139 1.52 -16.24 -6.72
C GLY A 139 2.34 -16.56 -5.48
N PHE A 140 3.57 -16.02 -5.37
CA PHE A 140 4.38 -16.20 -4.17
C PHE A 140 3.79 -15.47 -2.96
N GLN A 141 3.23 -14.27 -3.14
CA GLN A 141 2.52 -13.54 -2.09
C GLN A 141 1.38 -14.38 -1.52
N ALA A 142 0.52 -14.97 -2.36
CA ALA A 142 -0.58 -15.82 -1.92
C ALA A 142 -0.06 -17.03 -1.11
N LEU A 143 1.02 -17.68 -1.57
CA LEU A 143 1.65 -18.78 -0.86
C LEU A 143 2.16 -18.36 0.53
N PHE A 144 2.86 -17.23 0.64
CA PHE A 144 3.37 -16.74 1.92
C PHE A 144 2.25 -16.26 2.86
N VAL A 145 1.19 -15.63 2.33
CA VAL A 145 0.01 -15.28 3.14
C VAL A 145 -0.63 -16.54 3.72
N LEU A 146 -0.81 -17.59 2.91
CA LEU A 146 -1.31 -18.89 3.39
C LEU A 146 -0.39 -19.49 4.46
N LEU A 147 0.92 -19.37 4.29
CA LEU A 147 1.90 -19.84 5.27
C LEU A 147 1.87 -19.03 6.57
N PHE A 148 1.54 -17.74 6.51
CA PHE A 148 1.41 -16.88 7.68
C PHE A 148 0.04 -17.01 8.38
N LEU A 149 -0.97 -17.63 7.76
CA LEU A 149 -2.29 -17.80 8.37
C LEU A 149 -2.24 -18.43 9.78
N PRO A 150 -1.52 -19.53 10.04
CA PRO A 150 -1.45 -20.14 11.37
C PRO A 150 -0.91 -19.18 12.43
N LEU A 151 0.12 -18.40 12.07
CA LEU A 151 0.73 -17.41 12.95
C LEU A 151 -0.25 -16.28 13.25
N LEU A 152 -0.93 -15.77 12.22
CA LEU A 152 -1.89 -14.68 12.35
C LEU A 152 -3.14 -15.06 13.13
N SER A 153 -3.62 -16.28 12.94
CA SER A 153 -4.73 -16.82 13.73
C SER A 153 -4.37 -16.90 15.20
N ASN A 154 -3.15 -17.32 15.53
CA ASN A 154 -2.68 -17.35 16.92
C ASN A 154 -2.60 -15.94 17.51
N LEU A 155 -2.06 -14.96 16.76
CA LEU A 155 -2.01 -13.55 17.18
C LEU A 155 -3.39 -12.91 17.38
N LYS A 156 -4.41 -13.38 16.64
CA LYS A 156 -5.81 -12.98 16.81
C LYS A 156 -6.55 -13.82 17.87
N GLY A 157 -5.88 -14.72 18.58
CA GLY A 157 -6.46 -15.53 19.65
C GLY A 157 -7.22 -16.79 19.19
N ILE A 158 -7.09 -17.20 17.92
CA ILE A 158 -7.73 -18.40 17.37
C ILE A 158 -6.74 -19.58 17.46
N PRO A 159 -7.04 -20.64 18.23
CA PRO A 159 -6.20 -21.83 18.30
C PRO A 159 -6.04 -22.49 16.92
N PHE A 160 -4.86 -23.03 16.63
CA PHE A 160 -4.57 -23.70 15.35
C PHE A 160 -5.58 -24.82 15.03
N ALA A 161 -6.04 -25.55 16.05
CA ALA A 161 -7.04 -26.61 15.90
C ALA A 161 -8.40 -26.11 15.38
N GLN A 162 -8.73 -24.84 15.61
CA GLN A 162 -9.99 -24.23 15.17
C GLN A 162 -9.85 -23.53 13.81
N LEU A 163 -8.65 -23.44 13.25
CA LEU A 163 -8.40 -22.77 11.97
C LEU A 163 -9.20 -23.36 10.80
N PRO A 164 -9.31 -24.70 10.62
CA PRO A 164 -10.11 -25.27 9.55
C PRO A 164 -11.61 -24.95 9.70
N LEU A 165 -12.10 -24.95 10.95
CA LEU A 165 -13.48 -24.59 11.25
C LEU A 165 -13.74 -23.10 10.99
N TYR A 166 -12.79 -22.23 11.36
CA TYR A 166 -12.84 -20.79 11.08
C TYR A 166 -12.86 -20.50 9.57
N LEU A 167 -12.02 -21.19 8.78
CA LEU A 167 -12.03 -21.07 7.32
C LEU A 167 -13.34 -21.58 6.71
N LYS A 168 -13.89 -22.70 7.23
CA LYS A 168 -15.18 -23.22 6.79
C LYS A 168 -16.32 -22.25 7.07
N ASN A 169 -16.35 -21.66 8.26
CA ASN A 169 -17.36 -20.67 8.65
C ASN A 169 -17.21 -19.38 7.83
N GLY A 170 -15.97 -18.93 7.58
CA GLY A 170 -15.69 -17.80 6.70
C GLY A 170 -16.10 -18.05 5.24
N ALA A 171 -15.91 -19.27 4.72
CA ALA A 171 -16.39 -19.66 3.40
C ALA A 171 -17.92 -19.73 3.34
N GLY A 172 -18.57 -20.22 4.39
CA GLY A 172 -20.03 -20.20 4.53
C GLY A 172 -20.58 -18.78 4.53
N CYS A 173 -19.96 -17.87 5.30
CA CYS A 173 -20.28 -16.45 5.32
C CYS A 173 -20.06 -15.79 3.93
N PHE A 174 -18.93 -16.07 3.28
CA PHE A 174 -18.62 -15.53 1.96
C PHE A 174 -19.61 -15.98 0.89
N LEU A 175 -19.99 -17.26 0.87
CA LEU A 175 -20.95 -17.81 -0.09
C LEU A 175 -22.41 -17.56 0.32
N ASN A 176 -22.64 -16.95 1.48
CA ASN A 176 -23.95 -16.77 2.10
C ASN A 176 -24.73 -18.09 2.24
N ILE A 177 -24.01 -19.17 2.57
CA ILE A 177 -24.56 -20.52 2.81
C ILE A 177 -24.64 -20.72 4.32
N GLY A 178 -25.76 -20.34 4.91
CA GLY A 178 -26.06 -20.49 6.34
C GLY A 178 -26.90 -19.32 6.86
N ASP A 179 -28.19 -19.56 7.09
CA ASP A 179 -29.08 -18.59 7.74
C ASP A 179 -28.52 -18.17 9.11
N ASN A 180 -28.49 -16.85 9.37
CA ASN A 180 -28.29 -16.21 10.68
C ASN A 180 -26.89 -16.26 11.34
N THR A 181 -25.79 -16.19 10.59
CA THR A 181 -24.52 -15.73 11.20
C THR A 181 -24.49 -14.20 11.23
N THR A 182 -24.59 -13.61 12.43
CA THR A 182 -24.47 -12.16 12.65
C THR A 182 -23.14 -11.63 12.10
N GLY A 183 -23.19 -10.59 11.25
CA GLY A 183 -21.98 -9.95 10.69
C GLY A 183 -21.56 -10.41 9.28
N CYS A 184 -22.39 -11.20 8.59
CA CYS A 184 -22.20 -11.54 7.17
C CYS A 184 -23.00 -10.64 6.22
N ASP A 185 -23.45 -9.49 6.70
CA ASP A 185 -24.30 -8.56 5.97
C ASP A 185 -23.60 -8.08 4.69
N GLY A 186 -24.26 -8.31 3.55
CA GLY A 186 -23.76 -7.93 2.22
C GLY A 186 -22.81 -8.93 1.54
N ALA A 187 -22.53 -10.09 2.14
CA ALA A 187 -21.94 -11.22 1.41
C ALA A 187 -23.00 -11.91 0.51
N PRO A 188 -22.63 -12.46 -0.67
CA PRO A 188 -21.31 -12.47 -1.31
C PRO A 188 -20.97 -11.18 -2.07
N TRP A 189 -21.93 -10.28 -2.27
CA TRP A 189 -21.83 -9.23 -3.29
C TRP A 189 -20.80 -8.15 -2.96
N LEU A 190 -20.72 -7.70 -1.71
CA LEU A 190 -19.73 -6.70 -1.28
C LEU A 190 -18.27 -7.21 -1.43
N PRO A 191 -17.90 -8.41 -0.93
CA PRO A 191 -16.59 -8.99 -1.20
C PRO A 191 -16.28 -9.18 -2.68
N LEU A 192 -17.25 -9.65 -3.48
CA LEU A 192 -17.05 -9.83 -4.92
C LEU A 192 -16.83 -8.50 -5.65
N LEU A 193 -17.59 -7.47 -5.29
CA LEU A 193 -17.41 -6.12 -5.81
C LEU A 193 -16.02 -5.59 -5.44
N TYR A 194 -15.57 -5.76 -4.20
CA TYR A 194 -14.22 -5.38 -3.77
C TYR A 194 -13.13 -6.08 -4.60
N ILE A 195 -13.24 -7.40 -4.81
CA ILE A 195 -12.28 -8.17 -5.62
C ILE A 195 -12.28 -7.66 -7.08
N ALA A 196 -13.46 -7.48 -7.68
CA ALA A 196 -13.60 -6.99 -9.04
C ALA A 196 -12.99 -5.58 -9.20
N THR A 197 -13.30 -4.66 -8.29
CA THR A 197 -12.74 -3.30 -8.30
C THR A 197 -11.22 -3.31 -8.13
N ASN A 198 -10.67 -4.16 -7.24
CA ASN A 198 -9.21 -4.29 -7.08
C ASN A 198 -8.52 -4.80 -8.35
N ILE A 199 -9.10 -5.81 -9.02
CA ILE A 199 -8.55 -6.33 -10.27
C ILE A 199 -8.60 -5.26 -11.37
N ILE A 200 -9.75 -4.58 -11.52
CA ILE A 200 -9.91 -3.50 -12.49
C ILE A 200 -8.92 -2.36 -12.21
N PHE A 201 -8.75 -1.97 -10.95
CA PHE A 201 -7.79 -0.94 -10.56
C PHE A 201 -6.36 -1.32 -10.91
N ASN A 202 -5.91 -2.53 -10.55
CA ASN A 202 -4.56 -3.01 -10.86
C ASN A 202 -4.31 -3.08 -12.37
N ILE A 203 -5.26 -3.61 -13.16
CA ILE A 203 -5.15 -3.65 -14.62
C ILE A 203 -5.12 -2.24 -15.21
N SER A 204 -5.97 -1.33 -14.72
CA SER A 204 -6.04 0.06 -15.18
C SER A 204 -4.74 0.80 -14.88
N ALA A 205 -4.17 0.63 -13.68
CA ALA A 205 -2.89 1.21 -13.30
C ALA A 205 -1.75 0.72 -14.21
N LEU A 206 -1.70 -0.58 -14.49
CA LEU A 206 -0.72 -1.16 -15.41
C LEU A 206 -0.89 -0.64 -16.85
N ASN A 207 -2.13 -0.53 -17.31
CA ASN A 207 -2.42 -0.01 -18.64
C ASN A 207 -2.07 1.49 -18.75
N LEU A 208 -2.30 2.26 -17.68
CA LEU A 208 -1.94 3.67 -17.61
C LEU A 208 -0.42 3.86 -17.67
N VAL A 209 0.37 3.04 -16.97
CA VAL A 209 1.83 3.03 -17.08
C VAL A 209 2.29 2.67 -18.49
N LYS A 210 1.55 1.81 -19.20
CA LYS A 210 1.89 1.36 -20.56
C LYS A 210 1.59 2.40 -21.64
N ILE A 211 0.47 3.12 -21.53
CA ILE A 211 0.00 4.09 -22.52
C ILE A 211 0.57 5.49 -22.26
N SER A 212 0.72 5.85 -20.99
CA SER A 212 1.19 7.18 -20.55
C SER A 212 2.61 7.12 -20.01
N SER A 213 3.05 8.22 -19.38
CA SER A 213 4.27 8.22 -18.59
C SER A 213 4.02 7.66 -17.19
N ALA A 214 5.05 7.11 -16.57
CA ALA A 214 5.03 6.71 -15.16
C ALA A 214 4.62 7.88 -14.23
N VAL A 215 4.88 9.12 -14.64
CA VAL A 215 4.51 10.35 -13.91
C VAL A 215 2.99 10.58 -13.92
N VAL A 216 2.33 10.36 -15.06
CA VAL A 216 0.86 10.50 -15.15
C VAL A 216 0.18 9.38 -14.35
N ALA A 217 0.73 8.17 -14.42
CA ALA A 217 0.24 7.05 -13.63
C ALA A 217 0.40 7.27 -12.12
N SER A 218 1.56 7.78 -11.68
CA SER A 218 1.78 8.11 -10.27
C SER A 218 0.88 9.24 -9.81
N LEU A 219 0.66 10.28 -10.62
CA LEU A 219 -0.26 11.37 -10.30
C LEU A 219 -1.70 10.89 -10.12
N ALA A 220 -2.18 10.00 -11.01
CA ALA A 220 -3.52 9.43 -10.93
C ALA A 220 -3.71 8.58 -9.66
N ILE A 221 -2.72 7.75 -9.32
CA ILE A 221 -2.73 6.98 -8.07
C ILE A 221 -2.67 7.92 -6.86
N MET A 222 -1.92 9.01 -6.92
CA MET A 222 -1.83 9.97 -5.82
C MET A 222 -3.11 10.77 -5.62
N LEU A 223 -3.87 11.09 -6.67
CA LEU A 223 -5.19 11.71 -6.57
C LEU A 223 -6.22 10.81 -5.85
N SER A 224 -6.01 9.50 -5.87
CA SER A 224 -6.88 8.57 -5.13
C SER A 224 -6.79 8.79 -3.61
N VAL A 225 -5.67 9.31 -3.09
CA VAL A 225 -5.46 9.49 -1.65
C VAL A 225 -6.31 10.61 -1.04
N PRO A 226 -6.28 11.87 -1.52
CA PRO A 226 -7.19 12.89 -1.02
C PRO A 226 -8.66 12.53 -1.26
N LEU A 227 -8.96 11.87 -2.38
CA LEU A 227 -10.31 11.39 -2.68
C LEU A 227 -10.75 10.33 -1.66
N SER A 228 -9.88 9.39 -1.29
CA SER A 228 -10.16 8.37 -0.28
C SER A 228 -10.37 8.97 1.10
N ILE A 229 -9.53 9.94 1.50
CA ILE A 229 -9.69 10.68 2.75
C ILE A 229 -11.07 11.36 2.78
N TYR A 230 -11.45 12.04 1.69
CA TYR A 230 -12.74 12.71 1.57
C TYR A 230 -13.92 11.74 1.66
N ILE A 231 -13.89 10.65 0.88
CA ILE A 231 -14.97 9.65 0.84
C ILE A 231 -15.12 8.94 2.20
N LEU A 232 -14.01 8.57 2.85
CA LEU A 232 -14.03 7.89 4.16
C LEU A 232 -14.42 8.82 5.33
N SER A 233 -14.52 10.12 5.07
CA SER A 233 -15.02 11.10 6.05
C SER A 233 -16.54 11.32 5.92
N LEU A 234 -17.18 10.82 4.86
CA LEU A 234 -18.63 10.88 4.67
C LEU A 234 -19.31 9.70 5.37
N PRO A 235 -20.55 9.89 5.89
CA PRO A 235 -21.35 8.78 6.40
C PRO A 235 -21.75 7.86 5.23
N LEU A 236 -21.14 6.68 5.17
CA LEU A 236 -21.37 5.69 4.11
C LEU A 236 -22.40 4.64 4.58
N PRO A 237 -23.20 4.03 3.67
CA PRO A 237 -24.28 3.10 4.02
C PRO A 237 -23.86 1.79 4.73
N TYR A 238 -22.57 1.62 5.07
CA TYR A 238 -22.02 0.53 5.88
C TYR A 238 -20.92 0.98 6.88
N LEU A 239 -20.62 2.28 6.97
CA LEU A 239 -19.75 2.87 8.00
C LEU A 239 -20.55 3.95 8.74
N PRO A 240 -21.20 3.59 9.86
CA PRO A 240 -22.19 4.46 10.51
C PRO A 240 -21.58 5.65 11.26
N GLU A 241 -20.28 5.66 11.55
CA GLU A 241 -19.60 6.80 12.18
C GLU A 241 -18.81 7.59 11.13
N GLY A 242 -19.43 8.65 10.61
CA GLY A 242 -18.68 9.70 9.90
C GLY A 242 -17.65 10.29 10.86
N THR A 243 -16.37 10.11 10.56
CA THR A 243 -15.30 10.58 11.44
C THR A 243 -15.19 12.10 11.35
N SER A 244 -15.42 12.80 12.47
CA SER A 244 -15.19 14.24 12.55
C SER A 244 -13.70 14.52 12.39
N LEU A 245 -13.30 15.02 11.22
CA LEU A 245 -11.90 15.35 10.94
C LEU A 245 -11.44 16.51 11.84
N SER A 246 -10.38 16.27 12.63
CA SER A 246 -9.70 17.34 13.38
C SER A 246 -9.17 18.40 12.39
N PRO A 247 -9.24 19.70 12.71
CA PRO A 247 -8.68 20.76 11.87
C PRO A 247 -7.21 20.52 11.52
N PHE A 248 -6.43 19.96 12.45
CA PHE A 248 -5.03 19.64 12.20
C PHE A 248 -4.84 18.43 11.28
N PHE A 249 -5.78 17.49 11.25
CA PHE A 249 -5.77 16.38 10.30
C PHE A 249 -6.02 16.86 8.87
N VAL A 250 -6.89 17.86 8.69
CA VAL A 250 -7.12 18.53 7.40
C VAL A 250 -5.86 19.26 6.94
N VAL A 251 -5.20 19.98 7.85
CA VAL A 251 -3.92 20.66 7.57
C VAL A 251 -2.83 19.66 7.19
N GLY A 252 -2.67 18.56 7.95
CA GLY A 252 -1.71 17.49 7.62
C GLY A 252 -1.98 16.85 6.27
N SER A 253 -3.26 16.61 5.94
CA SER A 253 -3.68 16.09 4.64
C SER A 253 -3.36 17.06 3.50
N ALA A 254 -3.60 18.37 3.68
CA ALA A 254 -3.29 19.39 2.68
C ALA A 254 -1.77 19.50 2.43
N ILE A 255 -0.96 19.46 3.49
CA ILE A 255 0.51 19.44 3.41
C ILE A 255 0.99 18.20 2.65
N LEU A 256 0.42 17.03 2.95
CA LEU A 256 0.71 15.79 2.26
C LEU A 256 0.39 15.89 0.76
N VAL A 257 -0.80 16.38 0.39
CA VAL A 257 -1.20 16.56 -1.02
C VAL A 257 -0.25 17.52 -1.74
N LEU A 258 0.17 18.60 -1.09
CA LEU A 258 1.16 19.52 -1.64
C LEU A 258 2.52 18.83 -1.84
N GLY A 259 2.95 17.98 -0.90
CA GLY A 259 4.19 17.19 -1.01
C GLY A 259 4.16 16.22 -2.18
N LEU A 260 3.04 15.53 -2.38
CA LEU A 260 2.79 14.66 -3.53
C LEU A 260 2.82 15.44 -4.85
N ALA A 261 2.19 16.62 -4.90
CA ALA A 261 2.21 17.47 -6.08
C ALA A 261 3.64 17.93 -6.43
N LEU A 262 4.41 18.38 -5.44
CA LEU A 262 5.81 18.79 -5.63
C LEU A 262 6.70 17.62 -6.08
N TYR A 263 6.48 16.41 -5.55
CA TYR A 263 7.24 15.22 -5.93
C TYR A 263 7.05 14.83 -7.41
N ASN A 264 5.87 15.08 -7.99
CA ASN A 264 5.54 14.72 -9.37
C ASN A 264 5.67 15.86 -10.39
N LEU A 265 5.99 17.09 -9.96
CA LEU A 265 6.19 18.20 -10.88
C LEU A 265 7.19 17.80 -11.98
N PRO A 266 6.83 17.95 -13.26
CA PRO A 266 7.71 17.57 -14.36
C PRO A 266 9.04 18.29 -14.22
N ARG A 267 10.13 17.54 -14.47
CA ARG A 267 11.48 18.07 -14.49
C ARG A 267 11.49 19.32 -15.37
N SER A 268 11.84 20.48 -14.80
CA SER A 268 12.12 21.66 -15.61
C SER A 268 13.24 21.29 -16.60
N PRO A 269 13.06 21.49 -17.92
CA PRO A 269 14.08 21.18 -18.92
C PRO A 269 15.18 22.23 -18.85
N ARG A 270 15.98 22.20 -17.78
CA ARG A 270 17.21 23.00 -17.65
C ARG A 270 18.33 22.10 -17.17
N GLN A 271 18.75 21.16 -18.02
CA GLN A 271 20.11 20.59 -18.01
C GLN A 271 20.45 19.67 -19.21
N THR A 272 19.77 19.83 -20.36
CA THR A 272 20.20 19.26 -21.67
C THR A 272 20.87 20.30 -22.57
N SER A 273 21.41 21.37 -21.99
CA SER A 273 22.35 22.27 -22.67
C SER A 273 23.60 22.42 -21.82
N LYS A 274 24.47 21.41 -21.93
CA LYS A 274 25.92 21.45 -21.72
C LYS A 274 26.44 20.03 -21.87
N ASN A 275 26.60 19.64 -23.13
CA ASN A 275 27.71 18.88 -23.68
C ASN A 275 27.38 18.69 -25.16
N SER A 276 27.62 19.79 -25.88
CA SER A 276 28.03 19.72 -27.29
C SER A 276 29.35 18.98 -27.39
#